data_AF-A0A3N5ITD9-F1
#
_entry.id   AF-A0A3N5ITD9-F1
#
_cell.length_a   1.000
_cell.length_b   1.000
_cell.length_c   1.000
_cell.angle_alpha   90.00
_cell.angle_beta   90.00
_cell.angle_gamma   90.00
#
_symmetry.space_group_name_H-M   'P 1'
#
loop_
_entity.id
_entity.type
_entity.pdbx_description
1 polymer ?
#
loop_
_entity_poly.entity_id
_entity_poly.type
_entity_poly.pdbx_seq_one_letter_code
_entity_poly.pdbx_strand_id
1 'polypeptide(L)'
;MRYQEEIHPLERELRFTHLHRSLVQSHPVKREIACLAAQTEMIFAPIQATDLFAGRIHPMAVGIDPERGGLTEAAYFCQFDRLNSMAADETTPPQTRTNIHFLLDYWRREATVFKCRDAFTDDMKKGLPSDDYYSGREIAYPMYGLGGPCLDYTKLVNLGIPGLRKEVSQWKRINNNAAPYFYDSL
;
A
#
# COMPACT_ATOMS: atom_id res chain seq x y z
N MET A 1 -11.65 16.27 24.81
CA MET A 1 -12.03 15.74 23.49
C MET A 1 -11.65 14.27 23.49
N ARG A 2 -12.63 13.36 23.63
CA ARG A 2 -12.43 11.92 23.88
C ARG A 2 -12.04 11.23 22.57
N TYR A 3 -10.80 10.75 22.46
CA TYR A 3 -10.35 9.84 21.40
C TYR A 3 -9.85 8.56 22.06
N GLN A 4 -10.78 7.82 22.65
CA GLN A 4 -10.64 6.42 23.06
C GLN A 4 -11.99 5.74 22.83
N GLU A 5 -12.62 5.98 21.68
CA GLU A 5 -13.61 5.05 21.16
C GLU A 5 -12.83 3.95 20.43
N GLU A 6 -13.15 2.70 20.78
CA GLU A 6 -12.58 1.48 20.24
C GLU A 6 -12.68 1.50 18.70
N ILE A 7 -11.63 1.99 18.03
CA ILE A 7 -11.46 1.72 16.60
C ILE A 7 -11.44 0.20 16.50
N HIS A 8 -12.43 -0.38 15.83
CA HIS A 8 -12.43 -1.81 15.56
C HIS A 8 -11.06 -2.17 14.96
N PRO A 9 -10.34 -3.19 15.46
CA PRO A 9 -8.90 -3.36 15.22
C PRO A 9 -8.47 -3.49 13.74
N LEU A 10 -9.42 -3.52 12.80
CA LEU A 10 -9.24 -3.72 11.36
C LEU A 10 -10.12 -2.79 10.50
N GLU A 11 -10.73 -1.76 11.07
CA GLU A 11 -11.67 -0.91 10.31
C GLU A 11 -11.01 -0.29 9.07
N ARG A 12 -9.79 0.22 9.24
CA ARG A 12 -9.03 0.88 8.16
C ARG A 12 -8.69 -0.12 7.05
N GLU A 13 -8.24 -1.31 7.41
CA GLU A 13 -7.90 -2.41 6.51
C GLU A 13 -9.12 -2.88 5.71
N LEU A 14 -10.29 -3.00 6.36
CA LEU A 14 -11.54 -3.35 5.70
C LEU A 14 -12.00 -2.26 4.73
N ARG A 15 -11.99 -1.00 5.15
CA ARG A 15 -12.36 0.15 4.29
C ARG A 15 -11.47 0.20 3.05
N PHE A 16 -10.16 0.08 3.23
CA PHE A 16 -9.20 0.01 2.13
C PHE A 16 -9.49 -1.16 1.19
N THR A 17 -9.73 -2.36 1.74
CA THR A 17 -10.00 -3.57 0.96
C THR A 17 -11.30 -3.47 0.16
N HIS A 18 -12.37 -2.94 0.76
CA HIS A 18 -13.64 -2.73 0.07
C HIS A 18 -13.52 -1.70 -1.06
N LEU A 19 -12.76 -0.62 -0.85
CA LEU A 19 -12.47 0.36 -1.89
C LEU A 19 -11.67 -0.24 -3.04
N HIS A 20 -10.60 -0.99 -2.75
CA HIS A 20 -9.85 -1.68 -3.79
C HIS A 20 -10.75 -2.62 -4.61
N ARG A 21 -11.61 -3.38 -3.91
CA ARG A 21 -12.52 -4.35 -4.53
C ARG A 21 -13.55 -3.69 -5.44
N SER A 22 -14.11 -2.56 -5.06
CA SER A 22 -15.08 -1.82 -5.91
C SER A 22 -14.42 -1.26 -7.18
N LEU A 23 -13.09 -1.10 -7.18
CA LEU A 23 -12.31 -0.53 -8.27
C LEU A 23 -11.51 -1.57 -9.07
N VAL A 24 -11.69 -2.88 -8.83
CA VAL A 24 -10.89 -3.93 -9.50
C VAL A 24 -11.02 -3.90 -11.04
N GLN A 25 -12.19 -3.50 -11.55
CA GLN A 25 -12.44 -3.33 -12.99
C GLN A 25 -12.07 -1.94 -13.53
N SER A 26 -11.64 -1.01 -12.67
CA SER A 26 -11.18 0.31 -13.09
C SER A 26 -9.75 0.25 -13.65
N HIS A 27 -9.39 1.29 -14.41
CA HIS A 27 -8.00 1.48 -14.86
C HIS A 27 -7.05 1.48 -13.64
N PRO A 28 -5.88 0.80 -13.70
CA PRO A 28 -4.97 0.66 -12.56
C PRO A 28 -4.64 1.98 -11.86
N VAL A 29 -4.29 3.02 -12.63
CA VAL A 29 -3.97 4.36 -12.09
C VAL A 29 -5.13 4.94 -11.26
N LYS A 30 -6.38 4.82 -11.73
CA LYS A 30 -7.55 5.31 -10.99
C LYS A 30 -7.73 4.55 -9.67
N ARG A 31 -7.56 3.23 -9.70
CA ARG A 31 -7.65 2.38 -8.52
C ARG A 31 -6.56 2.73 -7.51
N GLU A 32 -5.33 2.90 -7.98
CA GLU A 32 -4.17 3.24 -7.16
C GLU A 32 -4.35 4.56 -6.43
N ILE A 33 -4.78 5.59 -7.14
CA ILE A 33 -4.95 6.93 -6.55
C ILE A 33 -6.09 6.97 -5.56
N ALA A 34 -7.22 6.32 -5.87
CA ALA A 34 -8.31 6.21 -4.93
C ALA A 34 -7.87 5.49 -3.64
N CYS A 35 -7.12 4.39 -3.77
CA CYS A 35 -6.59 3.66 -2.62
C CYS A 35 -5.57 4.50 -1.83
N LEU A 36 -4.65 5.18 -2.51
CA LEU A 36 -3.61 6.00 -1.89
C LEU A 36 -4.21 7.20 -1.15
N ALA A 37 -5.20 7.88 -1.75
CA ALA A 37 -5.93 8.98 -1.11
C ALA A 37 -6.63 8.50 0.17
N ALA A 38 -7.39 7.40 0.08
CA ALA A 38 -8.08 6.81 1.22
C ALA A 38 -7.10 6.35 2.32
N GLN A 39 -6.00 5.71 1.95
CA GLN A 39 -4.96 5.31 2.91
C GLN A 39 -4.33 6.51 3.61
N THR A 40 -3.99 7.56 2.86
CA THR A 40 -3.33 8.77 3.39
C THR A 40 -4.16 9.38 4.53
N GLU A 41 -5.49 9.44 4.37
CA GLU A 41 -6.39 9.93 5.43
C GLU A 41 -6.46 9.01 6.66
N MET A 42 -6.22 7.70 6.49
CA MET A 42 -6.35 6.69 7.54
C MET A 42 -5.06 6.43 8.33
N ILE A 43 -3.89 6.75 7.76
CA ILE A 43 -2.60 6.44 8.40
C ILE A 43 -2.10 7.53 9.35
N PHE A 44 -2.50 8.80 9.19
CA PHE A 44 -1.99 9.86 10.04
C PHE A 44 -2.51 9.75 11.48
N ALA A 45 -1.59 9.83 12.43
CA ALA A 45 -1.90 9.88 13.84
C ALA A 45 -2.10 11.34 14.30
N PRO A 46 -2.86 11.57 15.39
CA PRO A 46 -3.00 12.90 15.97
C PRO A 46 -1.65 13.50 16.40
N ILE A 47 -1.51 14.81 16.23
CA ILE A 47 -0.36 15.58 16.74
C ILE A 47 -0.40 15.56 18.27
N GLN A 48 0.74 15.33 18.90
CA GLN A 48 0.90 15.36 20.35
C GLN A 48 1.61 16.64 20.81
N ALA A 49 1.41 17.00 22.08
CA ALA A 49 1.97 18.23 22.66
C ALA A 49 3.51 18.30 22.62
N THR A 50 4.19 17.16 22.53
CA THR A 50 5.65 17.05 22.46
C THR A 50 6.20 16.97 21.05
N ASP A 51 5.35 17.03 20.02
CA ASP A 51 5.80 16.98 18.62
C ASP A 51 6.49 18.27 18.20
N LEU A 52 7.74 18.14 17.74
CA LEU A 52 8.45 19.20 17.01
C LEU A 52 8.06 19.24 15.52
N PHE A 53 7.61 18.11 14.97
CA PHE A 53 7.17 17.97 13.59
C PHE A 53 5.86 17.18 13.53
N ALA A 54 4.94 17.60 12.65
CA ALA A 54 3.73 16.84 12.34
C ALA A 54 4.05 15.68 11.37
N GLY A 55 3.20 14.66 11.35
CA GLY A 55 3.30 13.57 10.38
C GLY A 55 3.56 12.18 10.96
N ARG A 56 3.25 11.96 12.24
CA ARG A 56 3.22 10.60 12.80
C ARG A 56 2.24 9.75 12.00
N ILE A 57 2.62 8.51 11.74
CA ILE A 57 1.77 7.53 11.06
C ILE A 57 1.54 6.31 11.96
N HIS A 58 0.37 5.72 11.83
CA HIS A 58 0.05 4.40 12.37
C HIS A 58 -0.06 3.42 11.20
N PRO A 59 0.97 2.59 10.96
CA PRO A 59 1.01 1.67 9.83
C PRO A 59 -0.21 0.73 9.80
N MET A 60 -0.79 0.57 8.61
CA MET A 60 -1.88 -0.38 8.38
C MET A 60 -1.34 -1.80 8.15
N ALA A 61 -2.15 -2.83 8.38
CA ALA A 61 -1.78 -4.21 8.05
C ALA A 61 -2.04 -4.57 6.57
N VAL A 62 -2.81 -3.74 5.86
CA VAL A 62 -3.12 -3.86 4.43
C VAL A 62 -3.04 -2.47 3.83
N GLY A 63 -2.47 -2.33 2.64
CA GLY A 63 -2.35 -1.03 2.02
C GLY A 63 -1.58 -1.03 0.71
N ILE A 64 -1.14 0.16 0.31
CA ILE A 64 -0.17 0.40 -0.77
C ILE A 64 1.06 1.10 -0.20
N ASP A 65 2.25 0.55 -0.47
CA ASP A 65 3.52 1.15 -0.08
C ASP A 65 4.59 0.70 -1.09
N PRO A 66 5.26 1.62 -1.82
CA PRO A 66 6.23 1.24 -2.84
C PRO A 66 7.43 0.46 -2.30
N GLU A 67 7.75 0.60 -1.01
CA GLU A 67 8.92 0.02 -0.38
C GLU A 67 8.71 -0.18 1.13
N ARG A 68 7.65 -0.88 1.51
CA ARG A 68 7.52 -1.33 2.90
C ARG A 68 8.64 -2.33 3.20
N GLY A 69 9.23 -2.26 4.39
CA GLY A 69 10.47 -2.99 4.74
C GLY A 69 10.43 -4.53 4.63
N GLY A 70 9.28 -5.15 4.35
CA GLY A 70 9.16 -6.58 4.06
C GLY A 70 9.27 -6.88 2.55
N LEU A 71 9.99 -7.94 2.19
CA LEU A 71 10.20 -8.33 0.78
C LEU A 71 8.89 -8.49 0.00
N THR A 72 7.89 -9.08 0.65
CA THR A 72 6.56 -9.36 0.10
C THR A 72 5.55 -8.24 0.36
N GLU A 73 5.98 -7.12 0.95
CA GLU A 73 5.12 -6.00 1.35
C GLU A 73 5.22 -4.80 0.39
N ALA A 74 5.61 -5.03 -0.86
CA ALA A 74 5.75 -3.98 -1.88
C ALA A 74 4.47 -3.69 -2.67
N ALA A 75 4.30 -2.42 -3.04
CA ALA A 75 3.10 -1.85 -3.64
C ALA A 75 1.86 -2.27 -2.87
N TYR A 76 0.86 -2.91 -3.49
CA TYR A 76 -0.26 -3.48 -2.74
C TYR A 76 0.19 -4.64 -1.85
N PHE A 77 0.08 -4.46 -0.53
CA PHE A 77 0.56 -5.42 0.46
C PHE A 77 -0.53 -5.86 1.43
N CYS A 78 -0.27 -7.00 2.07
CA CYS A 78 -1.00 -7.50 3.23
C CYS A 78 0.01 -8.18 4.17
N GLN A 79 -0.02 -7.86 5.46
CA GLN A 79 0.84 -8.46 6.47
C GLN A 79 0.29 -9.82 6.91
N PHE A 80 0.41 -10.83 6.04
CA PHE A 80 -0.18 -12.16 6.25
C PHE A 80 0.20 -12.76 7.61
N ASP A 81 1.49 -12.73 7.98
CA ASP A 81 1.95 -13.32 9.24
C ASP A 81 1.36 -12.63 10.47
N ARG A 82 1.32 -11.29 10.45
CA ARG A 82 0.70 -10.51 11.52
C ARG A 82 -0.79 -10.82 11.66
N LEU A 83 -1.51 -10.87 10.54
CA LEU A 83 -2.93 -11.17 10.53
C LEU A 83 -3.21 -12.62 10.95
N ASN A 84 -2.45 -13.59 10.46
CA ASN A 84 -2.55 -14.99 10.88
C ASN A 84 -2.29 -15.14 12.38
N SER A 85 -1.26 -14.48 12.91
CA SER A 85 -0.94 -14.51 14.35
C SER A 85 -2.08 -13.93 15.18
N MET A 86 -2.67 -12.82 14.73
CA MET A 86 -3.84 -12.22 15.37
C MET A 86 -5.08 -13.12 15.28
N ALA A 87 -5.27 -13.85 14.18
CA ALA A 87 -6.37 -14.82 14.05
C ALA A 87 -6.17 -16.08 14.91
N ALA A 88 -4.92 -16.44 15.23
CA ALA A 88 -4.58 -17.58 16.08
C ALA A 88 -4.72 -17.28 17.58
N ASP A 89 -4.54 -16.02 18.00
CA ASP A 89 -4.71 -15.60 19.40
C ASP A 89 -6.13 -15.88 19.90
N GLU A 90 -6.28 -16.70 20.94
CA GLU A 90 -7.58 -17.13 21.53
C GLU A 90 -8.41 -15.96 22.08
N THR A 91 -7.78 -14.82 22.39
CA THR A 91 -8.47 -13.61 22.88
C THR A 91 -9.12 -12.80 21.75
N THR A 92 -8.77 -13.06 20.48
CA THR A 92 -9.33 -12.33 19.34
C THR A 92 -10.84 -12.60 19.18
N PRO A 93 -11.68 -11.55 19.14
CA PRO A 93 -13.12 -11.71 18.99
C PRO A 93 -13.50 -12.47 17.72
N PRO A 94 -14.57 -13.30 17.73
CA PRO A 94 -14.98 -14.08 16.55
C PRO A 94 -15.20 -13.23 15.29
N GLN A 95 -15.84 -12.06 15.42
CA GLN A 95 -16.06 -11.16 14.28
C GLN A 95 -14.74 -10.64 13.70
N THR A 96 -13.76 -10.33 14.56
CA THR A 96 -12.43 -9.91 14.13
C THR A 96 -11.74 -11.03 13.36
N ARG A 97 -11.81 -12.28 13.81
CA ARG A 97 -11.26 -13.43 13.06
C ARG A 97 -11.91 -13.58 11.69
N THR A 98 -13.22 -13.48 11.60
CA THR A 98 -13.93 -13.49 10.31
C THR A 98 -13.42 -12.40 9.37
N ASN A 99 -13.25 -11.19 9.89
CA ASN A 99 -12.69 -10.07 9.13
C ASN A 99 -11.23 -10.34 8.69
N ILE A 100 -10.40 -10.94 9.54
CA ILE A 100 -9.04 -11.34 9.19
C ILE A 100 -9.06 -12.34 8.03
N HIS A 101 -9.86 -13.41 8.13
CA HIS A 101 -9.94 -14.42 7.07
C HIS A 101 -10.39 -13.81 5.74
N PHE A 102 -11.36 -12.90 5.77
CA PHE A 102 -11.76 -12.14 4.59
C PHE A 102 -10.58 -11.37 3.97
N LEU A 103 -9.79 -10.65 4.78
CA LEU A 103 -8.61 -9.91 4.31
C LEU A 103 -7.58 -10.88 3.70
N LEU A 104 -7.24 -11.96 4.40
CA LEU A 104 -6.25 -12.94 3.94
C LEU A 104 -6.65 -13.57 2.59
N ASP A 105 -7.90 -14.01 2.45
CA ASP A 105 -8.38 -14.69 1.24
C ASP A 105 -8.54 -13.75 0.04
N TYR A 106 -8.83 -12.47 0.30
CA TYR A 106 -8.86 -11.47 -0.75
C TYR A 106 -7.44 -11.10 -1.20
N TRP A 107 -6.57 -10.74 -0.27
CA TRP A 107 -5.23 -10.25 -0.59
C TRP A 107 -4.27 -11.33 -1.08
N ARG A 108 -4.52 -12.62 -0.82
CA ARG A 108 -3.77 -13.72 -1.45
C ARG A 108 -3.83 -13.68 -2.99
N ARG A 109 -4.86 -13.03 -3.56
CA ARG A 109 -5.00 -12.86 -5.02
C ARG A 109 -4.62 -11.46 -5.50
N GLU A 110 -4.78 -10.47 -4.64
CA GLU A 110 -4.69 -9.06 -5.04
C GLU A 110 -3.36 -8.39 -4.71
N ALA A 111 -2.63 -8.88 -3.69
CA ALA A 111 -1.34 -8.32 -3.31
C ALA A 111 -0.30 -8.54 -4.42
N THR A 112 0.58 -7.55 -4.58
CA THR A 112 1.56 -7.48 -5.68
C THR A 112 2.41 -8.75 -5.76
N VAL A 113 2.90 -9.22 -4.61
CA VAL A 113 3.75 -10.42 -4.52
C VAL A 113 3.13 -11.64 -5.21
N PHE A 114 1.85 -11.92 -4.97
CA PHE A 114 1.18 -13.07 -5.55
C PHE A 114 0.96 -12.90 -7.06
N LYS A 115 0.52 -11.71 -7.49
CA LYS A 115 0.38 -11.41 -8.93
C LYS A 115 1.71 -11.51 -9.68
N CYS A 116 2.79 -11.03 -9.09
CA CYS A 116 4.13 -11.17 -9.66
C CYS A 116 4.54 -12.65 -9.73
N ARG A 117 4.37 -13.42 -8.65
CA ARG A 117 4.65 -14.86 -8.62
C ARG A 117 3.86 -15.64 -9.66
N ASP A 118 2.57 -15.34 -9.81
CA ASP A 118 1.70 -15.98 -10.80
C ASP A 118 2.15 -15.69 -12.24
N ALA A 119 2.73 -14.51 -12.49
CA ALA A 119 3.25 -14.11 -13.78
C ALA A 119 4.64 -14.69 -14.12
N PHE A 120 5.32 -15.35 -13.16
CA PHE A 120 6.65 -15.93 -13.42
C PHE A 120 6.57 -17.09 -14.42
N THR A 121 7.48 -17.09 -15.39
CA THR A 121 7.71 -18.24 -16.27
C THR A 121 8.27 -19.43 -15.48
N ASP A 122 8.23 -20.62 -16.07
CA ASP A 122 8.78 -21.82 -15.42
C ASP A 122 10.27 -21.69 -15.11
N ASP A 123 11.04 -21.02 -15.98
CA ASP A 123 12.46 -20.80 -15.75
C ASP A 123 12.72 -19.79 -14.62
N MET A 124 11.89 -18.75 -14.50
CA MET A 124 11.95 -17.84 -13.35
C MET A 124 11.61 -18.56 -12.05
N LYS A 125 10.60 -19.44 -12.04
CA LYS A 125 10.24 -20.24 -10.86
C LYS A 125 11.38 -21.17 -10.42
N LYS A 126 12.11 -21.75 -11.37
CA LYS A 126 13.31 -22.57 -11.07
C LYS A 126 14.46 -21.72 -10.54
N GLY A 127 14.71 -20.55 -11.14
CA GLY A 127 15.82 -19.67 -10.77
C GLY A 127 15.58 -18.84 -9.51
N LEU A 128 14.32 -18.64 -9.12
CA LEU A 128 13.88 -17.85 -7.97
C LEU A 128 12.91 -18.68 -7.10
N PRO A 129 13.37 -19.77 -6.49
CA PRO A 129 12.49 -20.79 -5.91
C PRO A 129 11.79 -20.34 -4.61
N SER A 130 12.29 -19.30 -3.92
CA SER A 130 11.72 -18.85 -2.64
C SER A 130 11.72 -17.32 -2.48
N ASP A 131 10.91 -16.85 -1.54
CA ASP A 131 10.84 -15.46 -1.05
C ASP A 131 11.60 -15.27 0.28
N ASP A 132 12.35 -16.27 0.73
CA ASP A 132 13.06 -16.25 2.01
C ASP A 132 14.44 -15.59 1.88
N TYR A 133 14.43 -14.30 1.58
CA TYR A 133 15.65 -13.51 1.37
C TYR A 133 16.51 -13.40 2.63
N TYR A 134 15.90 -13.26 3.80
CA TYR A 134 16.63 -12.97 5.04
C TYR A 134 17.24 -14.21 5.68
N SER A 135 16.67 -15.40 5.48
CA SER A 135 17.18 -16.63 6.10
C SER A 135 17.54 -17.75 5.14
N GLY A 136 17.11 -17.66 3.88
CA GLY A 136 17.46 -18.64 2.86
C GLY A 136 18.94 -18.59 2.44
N ARG A 137 19.32 -19.53 1.57
CA ARG A 137 20.69 -19.66 1.04
C ARG A 137 20.69 -19.75 -0.49
N GLU A 138 19.69 -19.18 -1.13
CA GLU A 138 19.55 -19.21 -2.58
C GLU A 138 20.51 -18.23 -3.24
N ILE A 139 20.84 -18.51 -4.50
CA ILE A 139 21.75 -17.66 -5.30
C ILE A 139 21.03 -16.36 -5.73
N ALA A 140 19.71 -16.37 -5.82
CA ALA A 140 18.90 -15.22 -6.22
C ALA A 140 17.50 -15.26 -5.58
N TYR A 141 16.94 -14.07 -5.36
CA TYR A 141 15.61 -13.86 -4.79
C TYR A 141 14.86 -12.80 -5.59
N PRO A 142 13.53 -12.93 -5.74
CA PRO A 142 12.75 -11.87 -6.34
C PRO A 142 12.62 -10.71 -5.35
N MET A 143 12.81 -9.50 -5.85
CA MET A 143 12.53 -8.27 -5.12
C MET A 143 11.30 -7.63 -5.76
N TYR A 144 10.24 -7.41 -4.98
CA TYR A 144 8.98 -6.82 -5.47
C TYR A 144 8.91 -5.30 -5.29
N GLY A 145 9.80 -4.75 -4.44
CA GLY A 145 9.92 -3.32 -4.19
C GLY A 145 10.25 -2.55 -5.46
N LEU A 146 9.65 -1.36 -5.61
CA LEU A 146 9.99 -0.43 -6.68
C LEU A 146 11.31 0.32 -6.40
N GLY A 147 11.87 0.12 -5.20
CA GLY A 147 13.00 0.86 -4.66
C GLY A 147 12.59 2.25 -4.17
N GLY A 148 13.34 2.80 -3.22
CA GLY A 148 13.11 4.15 -2.68
C GLY A 148 13.38 5.21 -3.74
N PRO A 149 12.36 5.90 -4.28
CA PRO A 149 12.61 6.94 -5.26
C PRO A 149 13.40 8.08 -4.61
N CYS A 150 14.48 8.52 -5.24
CA CYS A 150 15.12 9.79 -4.89
C CYS A 150 14.20 10.93 -5.34
N LEU A 151 13.22 11.28 -4.49
CA LEU A 151 12.27 12.34 -4.77
C LEU A 151 12.98 13.70 -4.86
N ASP A 152 12.51 14.54 -5.78
CA ASP A 152 13.01 15.92 -5.93
C ASP A 152 12.43 16.82 -4.82
N TYR A 153 13.00 16.71 -3.62
CA TYR A 153 12.62 17.52 -2.47
C TYR A 153 12.91 19.00 -2.69
N THR A 154 13.94 19.35 -3.46
CA THR A 154 14.24 20.75 -3.82
C THR A 154 13.08 21.37 -4.57
N LYS A 155 12.54 20.66 -5.56
CA LYS A 155 11.35 21.10 -6.29
C LYS A 155 10.12 21.17 -5.40
N LEU A 156 9.90 20.17 -4.54
CA LEU A 156 8.77 20.19 -3.59
C LEU A 156 8.83 21.41 -2.66
N VAL A 157 10.00 21.74 -2.11
CA VAL A 157 10.18 22.90 -1.22
C VAL A 157 10.00 24.22 -1.97
N ASN A 158 10.54 24.33 -3.19
CA ASN A 158 10.49 25.57 -3.96
C ASN A 158 9.09 25.88 -4.52
N LEU A 159 8.34 24.86 -4.93
CA LEU A 159 7.05 25.03 -5.60
C LEU A 159 5.85 24.78 -4.68
N GLY A 160 6.02 23.92 -3.67
CA GLY A 160 4.93 23.34 -2.91
C GLY A 160 3.98 22.47 -3.76
N ILE A 161 3.03 21.82 -3.11
CA ILE A 161 1.97 21.05 -3.80
C ILE A 161 1.18 21.91 -4.81
N PRO A 162 0.81 23.18 -4.52
CA PRO A 162 0.11 24.02 -5.51
C PRO A 162 0.94 24.29 -6.78
N GLY A 163 2.25 24.53 -6.64
CA GLY A 163 3.13 24.75 -7.78
C GLY A 163 3.30 23.49 -8.63
N LEU A 164 3.43 22.32 -7.99
CA LEU A 164 3.47 21.02 -8.69
C LEU A 164 2.18 20.78 -9.50
N ARG A 165 1.00 21.04 -8.93
CA ARG A 165 -0.29 20.92 -9.64
C ARG A 165 -0.40 21.86 -10.85
N LYS A 166 0.17 23.07 -10.73
CA LYS A 166 0.22 24.02 -11.84
C LYS A 166 1.07 23.49 -12.99
N GLU A 167 2.23 22.90 -12.70
CA GLU A 167 3.08 22.28 -13.72
C GLU A 167 2.39 21.09 -14.40
N VAL A 168 1.77 20.18 -13.63
CA VAL A 168 0.98 19.06 -14.18
C VAL A 168 -0.09 19.58 -15.15
N SER A 169 -0.80 20.63 -14.76
CA SER A 169 -1.83 21.27 -15.60
C SER A 169 -1.27 21.88 -16.87
N GLN A 170 -0.04 22.41 -16.86
CA GLN A 170 0.65 22.92 -18.05
C GLN A 170 1.04 21.77 -18.98
N TRP A 171 1.64 20.70 -18.44
CA TRP A 171 2.01 19.51 -19.20
C TRP A 171 0.82 18.82 -19.83
N LYS A 172 -0.30 18.71 -19.12
CA LYS A 172 -1.55 18.17 -19.66
C LYS A 172 -2.01 18.91 -20.92
N ARG A 173 -1.88 20.25 -20.96
CA ARG A 173 -2.22 21.07 -22.13
C ARG A 173 -1.23 20.86 -23.27
N ILE A 174 0.07 20.87 -22.98
CA ILE A 174 1.13 20.71 -23.98
C ILE A 174 1.00 19.34 -24.68
N ASN A 175 0.74 18.28 -23.90
CA ASN A 175 0.64 16.93 -24.41
C ASN A 175 -0.75 16.55 -24.95
N ASN A 176 -1.65 17.53 -25.13
CA ASN A 176 -3.02 17.34 -25.60
C ASN A 176 -3.74 16.17 -24.90
N ASN A 177 -3.51 16.03 -23.59
CA ASN A 177 -4.08 14.96 -22.76
C ASN A 177 -3.80 13.52 -23.24
N ALA A 178 -2.63 13.26 -23.83
CA ALA A 178 -2.25 11.94 -24.35
C ALA A 178 -2.26 10.80 -23.32
N ALA A 179 -2.21 11.12 -22.02
CA ALA A 179 -2.32 10.18 -20.90
C ALA A 179 -3.37 10.67 -19.88
N PRO A 180 -4.67 10.62 -20.20
CA PRO A 180 -5.71 11.28 -19.43
C PRO A 180 -5.76 10.78 -17.99
N TYR A 181 -5.67 9.45 -17.81
CA TYR A 181 -5.70 8.84 -16.49
C TYR A 181 -4.50 9.16 -15.62
N PHE A 182 -3.38 9.64 -16.17
CA PHE A 182 -2.22 10.05 -15.38
C PHE A 182 -2.32 11.51 -14.96
N TYR A 183 -2.63 12.41 -15.90
CA TYR A 183 -2.73 13.84 -15.61
C TYR A 183 -3.97 14.23 -14.81
N ASP A 184 -5.10 13.52 -14.95
CA ASP A 184 -6.33 13.76 -14.16
C ASP A 184 -6.21 13.34 -12.69
N SER A 185 -5.04 12.85 -12.34
CA SER A 185 -4.79 11.98 -11.22
C SER A 185 -3.67 12.52 -10.30
N LEU A 186 -3.01 13.61 -10.73
CA LEU A 186 -1.98 14.37 -10.02
C LEU A 186 -2.46 15.81 -9.76
#